data_AF-A0A963W6N4-F1
#
_entry.id   AF-A0A963W6N4-F1
#
_cell.length_a   1.000
_cell.length_b   1.000
_cell.length_c   1.000
_cell.angle_alpha   90.00
_cell.angle_beta   90.00
_cell.angle_gamma   90.00
#
_symmetry.space_group_name_H-M   'P 1'
#
loop_
_entity.id
_entity.type
_entity.pdbx_description
1 polymer ?
#
loop_
_entity_poly.entity_id
_entity_poly.type
_entity_poly.pdbx_seq_one_letter_code
_entity_poly.pdbx_strand_id
1 'polypeptide(L)'
;MSGTLSEHHSYLSIPGRHEAYRTAVAQVVQPGDLVADLGCGFGVLGLLCLEAGADHVWGIDSTDAIEIAAETMAREGMADRYTCIRETSFRAELPEKVDVLICDHVGYFGVDYGIVAMLEDARSRFLKPGGRVIPQALDLRIAGVSSPQARDVLGQWEKDTIPGAYSWLSDYCINSKHDVTLAAEELATRSVSLGKVDLTQDSPGMLSFTARLTAGMDHDLDARGGWFSCELAPGVTMTNAPDAVDRITRGQVLLGFETPLAVMAGDSVEVTIKVRHEDGIISWIARNPRTGQQERQSTFASLPMGAAPRSAPSQDTLSLNKAGLARTAVLALVDGKRSGEQIESEMLRSHSGLFPSQAELVRFVRAELARSTR
;
A
#
# COMPACT_ATOMS: atom_id res chain seq x y z
N MET A 1 -3.99 23.03 7.51
CA MET A 1 -2.76 22.34 7.09
C MET A 1 -2.09 21.82 8.35
N SER A 2 -2.16 20.51 8.58
CA SER A 2 -1.29 19.88 9.57
C SER A 2 0.12 19.94 8.97
N GLY A 3 1.05 20.66 9.60
CA GLY A 3 2.44 20.66 9.15
C GLY A 3 3.09 19.30 9.39
N THR A 4 4.19 19.00 8.69
CA THR A 4 4.96 17.74 8.79
C THR A 4 5.19 17.30 10.25
N LEU A 5 5.50 18.24 11.16
CA LEU A 5 5.67 17.97 12.59
C LEU A 5 4.41 17.44 13.28
N SER A 6 3.24 18.03 13.01
CA SER A 6 1.97 17.61 13.62
C SER A 6 1.55 16.23 13.13
N GLU A 7 1.79 15.95 11.85
CA GLU A 7 1.51 14.65 11.26
C GLU A 7 2.40 13.56 11.88
N HIS A 8 3.71 13.76 11.91
CA HIS A 8 4.65 12.78 12.46
C HIS A 8 4.49 12.61 13.97
N HIS A 9 4.19 13.69 14.71
CA HIS A 9 3.83 13.59 16.12
C HIS A 9 2.61 12.67 16.33
N SER A 10 1.61 12.74 15.44
CA SER A 10 0.45 11.85 15.53
C SER A 10 0.83 10.39 15.34
N TYR A 11 1.76 10.07 14.43
CA TYR A 11 2.26 8.71 14.21
C TYR A 11 3.07 8.18 15.40
N LEU A 12 3.96 9.01 15.95
CA LEU A 12 4.78 8.68 17.12
C LEU A 12 3.97 8.51 18.41
N SER A 13 2.82 9.17 18.49
CA SER A 13 1.96 9.12 19.67
C SER A 13 1.03 7.89 19.70
N ILE A 14 1.04 7.03 18.68
CA ILE A 14 0.18 5.84 18.62
C ILE A 14 0.70 4.78 19.61
N PRO A 15 -0.06 4.44 20.67
CA PRO A 15 0.36 3.44 21.63
C PRO A 15 0.54 2.07 20.97
N GLY A 16 1.57 1.32 21.41
CA GLY A 16 1.85 -0.04 20.93
C GLY A 16 2.55 -0.13 19.57
N ARG A 17 2.34 0.85 18.66
CA ARG A 17 2.94 0.84 17.32
C ARG A 17 4.48 0.85 17.37
N HIS A 18 5.07 1.79 18.09
CA HIS A 18 6.53 1.90 18.23
C HIS A 18 7.15 0.65 18.85
N GLU A 19 6.50 0.07 19.86
CA GLU A 19 6.99 -1.13 20.55
C GLU A 19 6.92 -2.38 19.66
N ALA A 20 5.86 -2.51 18.85
CA ALA A 20 5.75 -3.58 17.87
C ALA A 20 6.90 -3.53 16.85
N TYR A 21 7.21 -2.34 16.32
CA TYR A 21 8.35 -2.15 15.43
C TYR A 21 9.69 -2.40 16.13
N ARG A 22 9.88 -1.91 17.36
CA ARG A 22 11.09 -2.19 18.16
C ARG A 22 11.30 -3.69 18.34
N THR A 23 10.24 -4.43 18.67
CA THR A 23 10.27 -5.89 18.83
C THR A 23 10.60 -6.60 17.51
N ALA A 24 9.97 -6.19 16.41
CA ALA A 24 10.24 -6.76 15.09
C ALA A 24 11.68 -6.51 14.63
N VAL A 25 12.17 -5.26 14.79
CA VAL A 25 13.55 -4.89 14.47
C VAL A 25 14.54 -5.71 15.29
N ALA A 26 14.34 -5.86 16.59
CA ALA A 26 15.22 -6.66 17.46
C ALA A 26 15.25 -8.15 17.07
N GLN A 27 14.21 -8.68 16.43
CA GLN A 27 14.17 -10.06 15.94
C GLN A 27 14.80 -10.23 14.54
N VAL A 28 14.64 -9.23 13.68
CA VAL A 28 14.95 -9.35 12.25
C VAL A 28 16.32 -8.77 11.91
N VAL A 29 16.70 -7.64 12.49
CA VAL A 29 17.96 -6.95 12.23
C VAL A 29 19.09 -7.62 13.02
N GLN A 30 20.19 -7.91 12.33
CA GLN A 30 21.39 -8.53 12.88
C GLN A 30 22.54 -7.51 12.92
N PRO A 31 23.48 -7.65 13.87
CA PRO A 31 24.70 -6.85 13.88
C PRO A 31 25.45 -6.96 12.55
N GLY A 32 25.76 -5.82 11.95
CA GLY A 32 26.42 -5.76 10.65
C GLY A 32 25.49 -5.67 9.44
N ASP A 33 24.17 -5.74 9.64
CA ASP A 33 23.20 -5.62 8.53
C ASP A 33 23.22 -4.22 7.91
N LEU A 34 23.10 -4.19 6.59
CA LEU A 34 22.77 -2.99 5.81
C LEU A 34 21.25 -2.87 5.70
N VAL A 35 20.70 -1.67 5.91
CA VAL A 35 19.23 -1.46 5.94
C VAL A 35 18.80 -0.30 5.04
N ALA A 36 17.69 -0.46 4.31
CA ALA A 36 16.99 0.65 3.69
C ALA A 36 15.63 0.90 4.37
N ASP A 37 15.44 2.11 4.88
CA ASP A 37 14.20 2.59 5.51
C ASP A 37 13.39 3.42 4.50
N LEU A 38 12.28 2.85 4.01
CA LEU A 38 11.52 3.35 2.86
C LEU A 38 10.36 4.26 3.32
N GLY A 39 10.46 5.55 2.99
CA GLY A 39 9.65 6.62 3.58
C GLY A 39 9.97 6.77 5.05
N CYS A 40 11.25 7.03 5.34
CA CYS A 40 11.75 7.03 6.71
C CYS A 40 11.13 8.14 7.58
N GLY A 41 10.53 9.18 6.98
CA GLY A 41 9.98 10.32 7.69
C GLY A 41 11.02 10.94 8.62
N PHE A 42 10.80 10.83 9.93
CA PHE A 42 11.73 11.31 10.97
C PHE A 42 12.88 10.34 11.30
N GLY A 43 13.04 9.26 10.54
CA GLY A 43 14.12 8.28 10.73
C GLY A 43 13.94 7.37 11.94
N VAL A 44 12.71 7.24 12.45
CA VAL A 44 12.40 6.51 13.69
C VAL A 44 12.76 5.03 13.57
N LEU A 45 12.41 4.40 12.45
CA LEU A 45 12.68 2.97 12.23
C LEU A 45 14.15 2.72 11.93
N GLY A 46 14.78 3.58 11.13
CA GLY A 46 16.22 3.56 10.95
C GLY A 46 17.02 3.71 12.25
N LEU A 47 16.55 4.53 13.19
CA LEU A 47 17.16 4.66 14.53
C LEU A 47 17.08 3.33 15.28
N LEU A 48 15.90 2.68 15.30
CA LEU A 48 15.74 1.35 15.90
C LEU A 48 16.69 0.32 15.28
N CYS A 49 16.89 0.36 13.95
CA CYS A 49 17.80 -0.54 13.26
C CYS A 49 19.27 -0.32 13.69
N LEU A 50 19.70 0.94 13.83
CA LEU A 50 21.04 1.28 14.31
C LEU A 50 21.26 0.87 15.77
N GLU A 51 20.26 1.08 16.63
CA GLU A 51 20.24 0.60 18.01
C GLU A 51 20.34 -0.93 18.09
N ALA A 52 19.73 -1.65 17.13
CA ALA A 52 19.81 -3.10 17.01
C ALA A 52 21.13 -3.62 16.41
N GLY A 53 22.02 -2.72 15.98
CA GLY A 53 23.36 -3.06 15.50
C GLY A 53 23.53 -3.13 13.98
N ALA A 54 22.56 -2.67 13.18
CA ALA A 54 22.74 -2.47 11.74
C ALA A 54 24.01 -1.65 11.47
N ASP A 55 24.87 -2.06 10.54
CA ASP A 55 26.12 -1.34 10.25
C ASP A 55 25.83 0.06 9.70
N HIS A 56 24.93 0.13 8.72
CA HIS A 56 24.53 1.36 8.04
C HIS A 56 23.05 1.33 7.64
N VAL A 57 22.41 2.49 7.69
CA VAL A 57 21.02 2.68 7.26
C VAL A 57 20.91 3.79 6.21
N TRP A 58 20.23 3.51 5.10
CA TRP A 58 19.79 4.52 4.15
C TRP A 58 18.32 4.86 4.40
N GLY A 59 18.08 6.05 4.92
CA GLY A 59 16.74 6.61 5.08
C GLY A 59 16.30 7.33 3.81
N ILE A 60 15.24 6.85 3.17
CA ILE A 60 14.74 7.39 1.90
C ILE A 60 13.40 8.08 2.17
N ASP A 61 13.28 9.37 1.90
CA ASP A 61 12.02 10.10 2.01
C ASP A 61 12.00 11.30 1.07
N SER A 62 10.88 11.58 0.41
CA SER A 62 10.78 12.69 -0.55
C SER A 62 10.36 14.02 0.09
N THR A 63 9.97 14.01 1.36
CA THR A 63 9.43 15.16 2.08
C THR A 63 10.50 15.89 2.91
N ASP A 64 10.12 17.02 3.51
CA ASP A 64 10.99 17.76 4.43
C ASP A 64 11.20 17.07 5.78
N ALA A 65 10.48 15.97 6.04
CA ALA A 65 10.69 15.14 7.22
C ALA A 65 12.14 14.61 7.30
N ILE A 66 12.78 14.43 6.14
CA ILE A 66 14.15 13.93 6.05
C ILE A 66 15.19 14.82 6.74
N GLU A 67 14.95 16.13 6.83
CA GLU A 67 15.83 17.05 7.58
C GLU A 67 15.78 16.75 9.09
N ILE A 68 14.59 16.38 9.60
CA ILE A 68 14.42 15.98 10.99
C ILE A 68 15.10 14.63 11.24
N ALA A 69 15.05 13.70 10.28
CA ALA A 69 15.79 12.44 10.37
C ALA A 69 17.30 12.71 10.47
N ALA A 70 17.86 13.54 9.58
CA ALA A 70 19.28 13.90 9.60
C ALA A 70 19.71 14.54 10.93
N GLU A 71 18.95 15.53 11.41
CA GLU A 71 19.22 16.21 12.68
C GLU A 71 19.12 15.25 13.88
N THR A 72 18.14 14.34 13.87
CA THR A 72 17.98 13.33 14.92
C THR A 72 19.20 12.41 14.98
N MET A 73 19.64 11.88 13.84
CA MET A 73 20.81 10.99 13.79
C MET A 73 22.10 11.70 14.19
N ALA A 74 22.25 12.99 13.85
CA ALA A 74 23.38 13.79 14.31
C ALA A 74 23.38 13.96 15.83
N ARG A 75 22.22 14.21 16.45
CA ARG A 75 22.09 14.36 17.91
C ARG A 75 22.34 13.06 18.67
N GLU A 76 21.92 11.94 18.09
CA GLU A 76 22.18 10.60 18.64
C GLU A 76 23.63 10.11 18.38
N GLY A 77 24.45 10.90 17.67
CA GLY A 77 25.83 10.54 17.37
C GLY A 77 25.96 9.39 16.36
N MET A 78 24.96 9.21 15.50
CA MET A 78 24.88 8.13 14.51
C MET A 78 24.91 8.62 13.05
N ALA A 79 25.22 9.89 12.82
CA ALA A 79 25.22 10.49 11.49
C ALA A 79 26.22 9.83 10.50
N ASP A 80 27.27 9.19 10.99
CA ASP A 80 28.22 8.42 10.18
C ASP A 80 27.63 7.11 9.64
N ARG A 81 26.62 6.56 10.32
CA ARG A 81 25.96 5.28 10.00
C ARG A 81 24.54 5.44 9.45
N TYR A 82 24.09 6.68 9.24
CA TYR A 82 22.79 6.98 8.65
C TYR A 82 22.93 7.95 7.47
N THR A 83 22.51 7.54 6.28
CA THR A 83 22.50 8.40 5.09
C THR A 83 21.07 8.74 4.69
N CYS A 84 20.75 10.04 4.68
CA CYS A 84 19.50 10.55 4.15
C CYS A 84 19.54 10.65 2.62
N ILE A 85 18.52 10.11 1.95
CA ILE A 85 18.31 10.24 0.50
C ILE A 85 16.97 10.93 0.26
N ARG A 86 17.00 12.22 -0.14
CA ARG A 86 15.77 12.96 -0.46
C ARG A 86 15.22 12.56 -1.83
N GLU A 87 14.49 11.46 -1.87
CA GLU A 87 13.77 10.99 -3.05
C GLU A 87 12.63 10.03 -2.67
N THR A 88 11.81 9.68 -3.65
CA THR A 88 10.93 8.50 -3.56
C THR A 88 11.76 7.22 -3.65
N SER A 89 11.32 6.16 -2.98
CA SER A 89 11.99 4.85 -3.08
C SER A 89 12.14 4.43 -4.54
N PHE A 90 11.10 4.57 -5.38
CA PHE A 90 11.09 4.25 -6.82
C PHE A 90 12.21 4.88 -7.66
N ARG A 91 12.77 6.02 -7.23
CA ARG A 91 13.81 6.74 -7.99
C ARG A 91 15.15 6.81 -7.25
N ALA A 92 15.17 6.53 -5.95
CA ALA A 92 16.38 6.47 -5.18
C ALA A 92 17.36 5.42 -5.75
N GLU A 93 18.65 5.67 -5.55
CA GLU A 93 19.73 4.75 -5.86
C GLU A 93 20.53 4.48 -4.60
N LEU A 94 20.85 3.22 -4.35
CA LEU A 94 21.73 2.81 -3.25
C LEU A 94 23.09 2.38 -3.81
N PRO A 95 24.19 2.66 -3.10
CA PRO A 95 25.54 2.28 -3.56
C PRO A 95 25.72 0.75 -3.62
N GLU A 96 24.98 0.01 -2.79
CA GLU A 96 24.95 -1.44 -2.77
C GLU A 96 23.58 -1.96 -2.31
N LYS A 97 23.36 -3.26 -2.49
CA LYS A 97 22.15 -3.93 -2.00
C LYS A 97 22.22 -4.07 -0.48
N VAL A 98 21.05 -4.09 0.17
CA VAL A 98 20.88 -4.14 1.63
C VAL A 98 20.37 -5.51 2.10
N ASP A 99 20.60 -5.81 3.38
CA ASP A 99 20.18 -7.05 4.04
C ASP A 99 18.73 -7.00 4.52
N VAL A 100 18.24 -5.80 4.86
CA VAL A 100 16.87 -5.58 5.37
C VAL A 100 16.21 -4.38 4.67
N LEU A 101 14.96 -4.57 4.25
CA LEU A 101 14.05 -3.46 3.93
C LEU A 101 13.07 -3.26 5.07
N ILE A 102 12.87 -2.01 5.48
CA ILE A 102 11.88 -1.65 6.48
C ILE A 102 11.02 -0.48 6.01
N CYS A 103 9.72 -0.49 6.32
CA CYS A 103 8.84 0.66 6.12
C CYS A 103 7.64 0.66 7.07
N ASP A 104 6.98 1.82 7.18
CA ASP A 104 5.71 1.98 7.89
C ASP A 104 4.66 2.70 7.05
N HIS A 105 4.39 2.10 5.88
CA HIS A 105 3.34 2.52 4.95
C HIS A 105 2.06 1.70 5.07
N VAL A 106 1.86 1.01 6.20
CA VAL A 106 0.65 0.20 6.40
C VAL A 106 -0.53 1.15 6.53
N GLY A 107 -1.50 1.08 5.62
CA GLY A 107 -2.66 1.96 5.54
C GLY A 107 -3.78 1.70 6.55
N TYR A 108 -4.86 2.51 6.56
CA TYR A 108 -6.07 2.21 7.35
C TYR A 108 -6.65 0.83 7.01
N PHE A 109 -6.59 0.46 5.72
CA PHE A 109 -6.95 -0.84 5.20
C PHE A 109 -5.73 -1.74 4.96
N GLY A 110 -4.56 -1.38 5.48
CA GLY A 110 -3.30 -2.10 5.30
C GLY A 110 -2.62 -1.85 3.95
N VAL A 111 -3.35 -1.95 2.84
CA VAL A 111 -2.82 -1.80 1.46
C VAL A 111 -2.85 -0.37 0.92
N ASP A 112 -3.19 0.61 1.74
CA ASP A 112 -3.09 2.02 1.32
C ASP A 112 -1.62 2.44 1.17
N TYR A 113 -1.43 3.67 0.68
CA TYR A 113 -0.10 4.29 0.53
C TYR A 113 0.91 3.53 -0.35
N GLY A 114 0.45 2.56 -1.14
CA GLY A 114 1.26 1.89 -2.15
C GLY A 114 2.29 0.89 -1.61
N ILE A 115 2.14 0.44 -0.35
CA ILE A 115 3.10 -0.46 0.31
C ILE A 115 3.46 -1.70 -0.53
N VAL A 116 2.50 -2.28 -1.23
CA VAL A 116 2.71 -3.48 -2.08
C VAL A 116 3.65 -3.17 -3.25
N ALA A 117 3.30 -2.18 -4.08
CA ALA A 117 4.12 -1.77 -5.23
C ALA A 117 5.49 -1.25 -4.80
N MET A 118 5.54 -0.51 -3.69
CA MET A 118 6.76 0.05 -3.13
C MET A 118 7.74 -1.04 -2.69
N LEU A 119 7.26 -2.03 -1.92
CA LEU A 119 8.11 -3.13 -1.46
C LEU A 119 8.50 -4.08 -2.60
N GLU A 120 7.64 -4.29 -3.58
CA GLU A 120 7.98 -5.07 -4.78
C GLU A 120 9.13 -4.43 -5.57
N ASP A 121 9.04 -3.12 -5.86
CA ASP A 121 10.11 -2.38 -6.52
C ASP A 121 11.41 -2.37 -5.69
N ALA A 122 11.31 -2.01 -4.41
CA ALA A 122 12.46 -1.91 -3.53
C ALA A 122 13.16 -3.28 -3.33
N ARG A 123 12.42 -4.38 -3.21
CA ARG A 123 13.00 -5.73 -3.12
C ARG A 123 13.81 -6.08 -4.36
N SER A 124 13.27 -5.79 -5.54
CA SER A 124 13.96 -6.05 -6.80
C SER A 124 15.29 -5.29 -6.90
N ARG A 125 15.26 -3.99 -6.59
CA ARG A 125 16.41 -3.09 -6.77
C ARG A 125 17.40 -3.10 -5.62
N PHE A 126 16.92 -3.10 -4.38
CA PHE A 126 17.74 -2.85 -3.20
C PHE A 126 18.03 -4.10 -2.38
N LEU A 127 17.17 -5.13 -2.36
CA LEU A 127 17.37 -6.25 -1.45
C LEU A 127 18.35 -7.30 -2.00
N LYS A 128 19.27 -7.75 -1.14
CA LYS A 128 20.16 -8.90 -1.41
C LYS A 128 19.35 -10.20 -1.50
N PRO A 129 19.81 -11.23 -2.24
CA PRO A 129 19.23 -12.57 -2.16
C PRO A 129 19.19 -13.08 -0.72
N GLY A 130 18.03 -13.51 -0.25
CA GLY A 130 17.84 -13.96 1.15
C GLY A 130 17.70 -12.82 2.16
N GLY A 131 17.64 -11.57 1.71
CA GLY A 131 17.35 -10.42 2.58
C GLY A 131 15.95 -10.49 3.20
N ARG A 132 15.73 -9.69 4.24
CA ARG A 132 14.52 -9.68 5.07
C ARG A 132 13.70 -8.42 4.84
N VAL A 133 12.40 -8.49 5.09
CA VAL A 133 11.47 -7.37 4.94
C VAL A 133 10.64 -7.19 6.22
N ILE A 134 10.45 -5.95 6.63
CA ILE A 134 9.55 -5.54 7.69
C ILE A 134 8.63 -4.45 7.11
N PRO A 135 7.30 -4.64 7.06
CA PRO A 135 6.54 -5.81 7.48
C PRO A 135 6.57 -6.98 6.48
N GLN A 136 6.22 -8.18 6.94
CA GLN A 136 6.20 -9.41 6.14
C GLN A 136 4.86 -9.67 5.44
N ALA A 137 3.74 -9.42 6.12
CA ALA A 137 2.43 -9.73 5.56
C ALA A 137 1.31 -8.85 6.12
N LEU A 138 0.21 -8.79 5.36
CA LEU A 138 -1.05 -8.15 5.76
C LEU A 138 -2.18 -9.18 5.66
N ASP A 139 -2.95 -9.37 6.73
CA ASP A 139 -4.28 -9.99 6.68
C ASP A 139 -5.33 -8.88 6.63
N LEU A 140 -5.99 -8.75 5.48
CA LEU A 140 -7.05 -7.79 5.28
C LEU A 140 -8.34 -8.34 5.85
N ARG A 141 -9.05 -7.52 6.64
CA ARG A 141 -10.28 -7.91 7.31
C ARG A 141 -11.41 -6.96 6.96
N ILE A 142 -12.63 -7.49 6.99
CA ILE A 142 -13.82 -6.74 6.60
C ILE A 142 -15.04 -7.19 7.41
N ALA A 143 -15.96 -6.26 7.65
CA ALA A 143 -17.29 -6.51 8.23
C ALA A 143 -18.32 -5.53 7.67
N GLY A 144 -19.61 -5.86 7.78
CA GLY A 144 -20.69 -4.91 7.62
C GLY A 144 -20.79 -4.07 8.90
N VAL A 145 -20.97 -2.76 8.76
CA VAL A 145 -21.03 -1.83 9.89
C VAL A 145 -22.37 -1.11 9.92
N SER A 146 -22.88 -0.90 11.13
CA SER A 146 -23.99 0.01 11.42
C SER A 146 -23.49 1.02 12.45
N SER A 147 -23.16 2.23 11.99
CA SER A 147 -22.42 3.22 12.77
C SER A 147 -22.99 4.62 12.57
N PRO A 148 -23.28 5.37 13.64
CA PRO A 148 -23.60 6.78 13.55
C PRO A 148 -22.52 7.60 12.85
N GLN A 149 -21.23 7.28 13.08
CA GLN A 149 -20.13 7.96 12.39
C GLN A 149 -20.16 7.68 10.88
N ALA A 150 -20.42 6.43 10.49
CA ALA A 150 -20.57 6.08 9.08
C ALA A 150 -21.69 6.87 8.40
N ARG A 151 -22.87 6.95 9.04
CA ARG A 151 -24.00 7.75 8.51
C ARG A 151 -23.66 9.23 8.40
N ASP A 152 -22.97 9.81 9.39
CA ASP A 152 -22.59 11.22 9.37
C ASP A 152 -21.59 11.54 8.25
N VAL A 153 -20.61 10.67 8.03
CA VAL A 153 -19.59 10.81 6.97
C VAL A 153 -20.20 10.64 5.58
N LEU A 154 -21.03 9.61 5.38
CA LEU A 154 -21.63 9.33 4.07
C LEU A 154 -22.72 10.34 3.71
N GLY A 155 -23.46 10.85 4.70
CA GLY A 155 -24.50 11.88 4.53
C GLY A 155 -23.98 13.33 4.58
N GLN A 156 -22.67 13.56 4.60
CA GLN A 156 -22.11 14.90 4.85
C GLN A 156 -22.54 15.97 3.83
N TRP A 157 -22.81 15.57 2.59
CA TRP A 157 -23.25 16.47 1.50
C TRP A 157 -24.75 16.75 1.49
N GLU A 158 -25.51 16.05 2.32
CA GLU A 158 -26.97 16.16 2.44
C GLU A 158 -27.38 16.93 3.71
N LYS A 159 -26.40 17.36 4.52
CA LYS A 159 -26.65 18.17 5.73
C LYS A 159 -27.24 19.53 5.35
N ASP A 160 -28.19 20.01 6.15
CA ASP A 160 -28.87 21.32 5.95
C ASP A 160 -27.91 22.52 5.87
N THR A 161 -26.70 22.39 6.42
CA THR A 161 -25.64 23.42 6.37
C THR A 161 -24.98 23.53 4.99
N ILE A 162 -25.16 22.55 4.12
CA ILE A 162 -24.60 22.51 2.76
C ILE A 162 -25.67 22.99 1.77
N PRO A 163 -25.36 23.93 0.85
CA PRO A 163 -26.33 24.35 -0.15
C PRO A 163 -26.78 23.15 -1.00
N GLY A 164 -28.09 22.95 -1.16
CA GLY A 164 -28.64 21.77 -1.84
C GLY A 164 -28.14 21.55 -3.28
N ALA A 165 -27.57 22.57 -3.93
CA ALA A 165 -26.90 22.45 -5.22
C ALA A 165 -25.64 21.55 -5.20
N TYR A 166 -25.14 21.14 -4.03
CA TYR A 166 -23.96 20.29 -3.86
C TYR A 166 -24.28 18.83 -3.51
N SER A 167 -25.56 18.43 -3.42
CA SER A 167 -25.95 17.06 -3.06
C SER A 167 -25.42 15.98 -4.03
N TRP A 168 -25.15 16.34 -5.29
CA TRP A 168 -24.53 15.44 -6.28
C TRP A 168 -23.12 14.95 -5.86
N LEU A 169 -22.48 15.60 -4.89
CA LEU A 169 -21.20 15.14 -4.33
C LEU A 169 -21.36 13.93 -3.39
N SER A 170 -22.58 13.53 -3.04
CA SER A 170 -22.84 12.24 -2.37
C SER A 170 -22.28 11.07 -3.19
N ASP A 171 -22.37 11.11 -4.53
CA ASP A 171 -21.79 10.07 -5.40
C ASP A 171 -20.26 10.01 -5.30
N TYR A 172 -19.59 11.15 -5.14
CA TYR A 172 -18.14 11.20 -4.93
C TYR A 172 -17.78 10.68 -3.54
N CYS A 173 -18.60 11.00 -2.55
CA CYS A 173 -18.45 10.54 -1.18
C CYS A 173 -18.55 9.01 -1.10
N ILE A 174 -19.56 8.40 -1.73
CA ILE A 174 -19.76 6.95 -1.70
C ILE A 174 -18.66 6.18 -2.46
N ASN A 175 -18.00 6.83 -3.41
CA ASN A 175 -16.86 6.30 -4.14
C ASN A 175 -15.51 6.58 -3.47
N SER A 176 -15.49 7.24 -2.31
CA SER A 176 -14.28 7.54 -1.56
C SER A 176 -14.05 6.55 -0.42
N LYS A 177 -12.79 6.41 -0.03
CA LYS A 177 -12.41 5.78 1.25
C LYS A 177 -12.46 6.84 2.33
N HIS A 178 -13.06 6.50 3.48
CA HIS A 178 -13.07 7.39 4.63
C HIS A 178 -12.35 6.75 5.81
N ASP A 179 -11.61 7.57 6.54
CA ASP A 179 -11.03 7.21 7.83
C ASP A 179 -12.11 7.40 8.91
N VAL A 180 -12.34 6.34 9.69
CA VAL A 180 -13.30 6.30 10.80
C VAL A 180 -12.69 5.55 11.98
N THR A 181 -13.22 5.77 13.19
CA THR A 181 -12.84 5.00 14.37
C THR A 181 -14.05 4.19 14.81
N LEU A 182 -14.06 2.91 14.43
CA LEU A 182 -15.16 2.00 14.73
C LEU A 182 -15.01 1.39 16.14
N ALA A 183 -16.13 1.32 16.85
CA ALA A 183 -16.28 0.51 18.05
C ALA A 183 -16.65 -0.94 17.68
N ALA A 184 -16.35 -1.89 18.58
CA ALA A 184 -16.67 -3.30 18.34
C ALA A 184 -18.18 -3.54 18.20
N GLU A 185 -18.99 -2.74 18.90
CA GLU A 185 -20.45 -2.81 18.90
C GLU A 185 -21.09 -2.29 17.60
N GLU A 186 -20.34 -1.54 16.78
CA GLU A 186 -20.80 -1.03 15.49
C GLU A 186 -20.64 -2.06 14.36
N LEU A 187 -20.03 -3.22 14.66
CA LEU A 187 -19.93 -4.34 13.74
C LEU A 187 -21.25 -5.12 13.67
N ALA A 188 -22.03 -4.88 12.62
CA ALA A 188 -23.31 -5.55 12.38
C ALA A 188 -23.15 -6.99 11.84
N THR A 189 -21.97 -7.32 11.30
CA THR A 189 -21.60 -8.70 10.95
C THR A 189 -20.32 -9.09 11.67
N ARG A 190 -20.04 -10.39 11.78
CA ARG A 190 -18.72 -10.85 12.24
C ARG A 190 -17.63 -10.33 11.31
N SER A 191 -16.48 -10.00 11.90
CA SER A 191 -15.25 -9.76 11.15
C SER A 191 -14.78 -11.03 10.47
N VAL A 192 -14.46 -10.95 9.17
CA VAL A 192 -13.90 -12.05 8.40
C VAL A 192 -12.58 -11.63 7.75
N SER A 193 -11.67 -12.59 7.58
CA SER A 193 -10.49 -12.39 6.72
C SER A 193 -10.95 -12.34 5.27
N LEU A 194 -10.58 -11.25 4.60
CA LEU A 194 -10.81 -11.00 3.20
C LEU A 194 -9.71 -11.66 2.36
N GLY A 195 -8.46 -11.61 2.85
CA GLY A 195 -7.32 -12.26 2.21
C GLY A 195 -6.00 -11.77 2.77
N LYS A 196 -4.95 -12.57 2.53
CA LYS A 196 -3.58 -12.24 2.92
C LYS A 196 -2.78 -11.69 1.74
N VAL A 197 -1.94 -10.70 2.00
CA VAL A 197 -0.93 -10.17 1.08
C VAL A 197 0.44 -10.44 1.70
N ASP A 198 1.24 -11.26 1.02
CA ASP A 198 2.63 -11.51 1.39
C ASP A 198 3.51 -10.43 0.77
N LEU A 199 4.11 -9.58 1.60
CA LEU A 199 4.96 -8.46 1.17
C LEU A 199 6.39 -8.90 0.87
N THR A 200 6.72 -10.17 1.13
CA THR A 200 8.01 -10.79 0.79
C THR A 200 8.00 -11.44 -0.60
N GLN A 201 6.84 -11.51 -1.27
CA GLN A 201 6.67 -12.06 -2.62
C GLN A 201 6.06 -11.06 -3.60
N ASP A 202 6.23 -11.30 -4.90
CA ASP A 202 5.62 -10.47 -5.95
C ASP A 202 4.11 -10.66 -5.94
N SER A 203 3.37 -9.58 -6.20
CA SER A 203 1.91 -9.60 -6.22
C SER A 203 1.38 -9.37 -7.63
N PRO A 204 0.27 -10.02 -8.04
CA PRO A 204 -0.41 -9.65 -9.28
C PRO A 204 -0.75 -8.16 -9.30
N GLY A 205 -0.66 -7.51 -10.46
CA GLY A 205 -1.00 -6.07 -10.59
C GLY A 205 -2.44 -5.73 -10.18
N MET A 206 -3.33 -6.73 -10.13
CA MET A 206 -4.65 -6.63 -9.53
C MET A 206 -4.84 -7.73 -8.49
N LEU A 207 -4.97 -7.35 -7.22
CA LEU A 207 -5.43 -8.23 -6.16
C LEU A 207 -6.96 -8.26 -6.17
N SER A 208 -7.56 -9.43 -5.99
CA SER A 208 -9.02 -9.61 -5.95
C SER A 208 -9.39 -10.56 -4.83
N PHE A 209 -10.17 -10.07 -3.88
CA PHE A 209 -10.58 -10.80 -2.70
C PHE A 209 -12.09 -10.83 -2.61
N THR A 210 -12.67 -11.98 -2.24
CA THR A 210 -14.11 -12.13 -2.03
C THR A 210 -14.37 -12.76 -0.67
N ALA A 211 -15.27 -12.17 0.10
CA ALA A 211 -15.70 -12.66 1.39
C ALA A 211 -17.23 -12.63 1.50
N ARG A 212 -17.76 -13.33 2.50
CA ARG A 212 -19.19 -13.33 2.83
C ARG A 212 -19.39 -12.78 4.23
N LEU A 213 -20.23 -11.75 4.32
CA LEU A 213 -20.60 -11.09 5.57
C LEU A 213 -21.95 -11.64 6.01
N THR A 214 -21.95 -12.49 7.03
CA THR A 214 -23.19 -13.07 7.56
C THR A 214 -23.73 -12.22 8.69
N ALA A 215 -24.96 -11.74 8.54
CA ALA A 215 -25.67 -10.98 9.56
C ALA A 215 -26.13 -11.92 10.68
N GLY A 216 -25.76 -11.58 11.93
CA GLY A 216 -26.22 -12.33 13.11
C GLY A 216 -27.63 -11.95 13.57
N MET A 217 -28.09 -10.77 13.15
CA MET A 217 -29.37 -10.18 13.49
C MET A 217 -29.78 -9.19 12.40
N ASP A 218 -31.01 -8.70 12.48
CA ASP A 218 -31.55 -7.73 11.52
C ASP A 218 -30.86 -6.36 11.69
N HIS A 219 -30.39 -5.78 10.59
CA HIS A 219 -29.66 -4.50 10.56
C HIS A 219 -29.84 -3.78 9.24
N ASP A 220 -29.65 -2.46 9.26
CA ASP A 220 -29.28 -1.69 8.08
C ASP A 220 -27.75 -1.48 8.09
N LEU A 221 -27.07 -2.05 7.11
CA LEU A 221 -25.62 -1.88 6.94
C LEU A 221 -25.35 -0.54 6.26
N ASP A 222 -24.80 0.41 7.00
CA ASP A 222 -24.46 1.74 6.47
C ASP A 222 -23.26 1.66 5.50
N ALA A 223 -22.31 0.76 5.79
CA ALA A 223 -21.09 0.58 5.00
C ALA A 223 -20.45 -0.80 5.22
N ARG A 224 -19.35 -1.03 4.50
CA ARG A 224 -18.35 -2.02 4.89
C ARG A 224 -17.23 -1.32 5.65
N GLY A 225 -16.84 -1.85 6.80
CA GLY A 225 -15.63 -1.46 7.51
C GLY A 225 -14.48 -2.41 7.15
N GLY A 226 -13.32 -1.87 6.81
CA GLY A 226 -12.11 -2.63 6.49
C GLY A 226 -10.92 -2.24 7.35
N TRP A 227 -10.07 -3.20 7.68
CA TRP A 227 -8.88 -3.01 8.52
C TRP A 227 -7.83 -4.09 8.27
N PHE A 228 -6.72 -4.05 9.00
CA PHE A 228 -5.61 -4.98 8.82
C PHE A 228 -5.20 -5.67 10.13
N SER A 229 -4.60 -6.86 9.99
CA SER A 229 -3.61 -7.38 10.92
C SER A 229 -2.30 -7.52 10.16
N CYS A 230 -1.26 -6.83 10.60
CA CYS A 230 0.04 -6.75 9.94
C CYS A 230 1.04 -7.58 10.73
N GLU A 231 1.68 -8.54 10.06
CA GLU A 231 2.79 -9.30 10.61
C GLU A 231 4.08 -8.55 10.29
N LEU A 232 4.68 -7.94 11.32
CA LEU A 232 5.92 -7.19 11.20
C LEU A 232 7.13 -8.14 11.11
N ALA A 233 7.09 -9.20 11.92
CA ALA A 233 8.06 -10.29 12.01
C ALA A 233 7.32 -11.54 12.56
N PRO A 234 7.93 -12.75 12.52
CA PRO A 234 7.27 -13.96 13.00
C PRO A 234 6.77 -13.82 14.44
N GLY A 235 5.45 -13.87 14.62
CA GLY A 235 4.80 -13.71 15.93
C GLY A 235 4.76 -12.28 16.49
N VAL A 236 5.19 -11.28 15.73
CA VAL A 236 5.06 -9.85 16.07
C VAL A 236 4.02 -9.22 15.16
N THR A 237 2.84 -8.95 15.70
CA THR A 237 1.71 -8.43 14.93
C THR A 237 1.25 -7.07 15.44
N MET A 238 0.72 -6.27 14.52
CA MET A 238 0.06 -5.00 14.81
C MET A 238 -1.27 -4.95 14.07
N THR A 239 -2.34 -4.53 14.74
CA THR A 239 -3.68 -4.46 14.12
C THR A 239 -4.40 -3.18 14.50
N ASN A 240 -5.21 -2.65 13.58
CA ASN A 240 -6.21 -1.63 13.86
C ASN A 240 -7.63 -2.22 13.88
N ALA A 241 -7.79 -3.51 14.19
CA ALA A 241 -9.11 -4.12 14.24
C ALA A 241 -9.98 -3.51 15.36
N PRO A 242 -11.25 -3.17 15.08
CA PRO A 242 -12.10 -2.50 16.06
C PRO A 242 -12.42 -3.37 17.27
N ASP A 243 -12.41 -4.69 17.11
CA ASP A 243 -12.69 -5.72 18.11
C ASP A 243 -11.43 -6.33 18.77
N ALA A 244 -10.23 -5.87 18.41
CA ALA A 244 -8.99 -6.34 19.03
C ALA A 244 -8.67 -5.55 20.31
N VAL A 245 -8.31 -6.28 21.37
CA VAL A 245 -7.98 -5.73 22.69
C VAL A 245 -6.68 -4.92 22.65
N ASP A 246 -5.70 -5.38 21.88
CA ASP A 246 -4.36 -4.83 21.70
C ASP A 246 -4.23 -3.96 20.44
N ARG A 247 -5.36 -3.47 19.89
CA ARG A 247 -5.36 -2.64 18.69
C ARG A 247 -4.55 -1.36 18.88
N ILE A 248 -3.84 -0.95 17.83
CA ILE A 248 -3.28 0.40 17.75
C ILE A 248 -4.40 1.42 17.56
N THR A 249 -4.22 2.63 18.07
CA THR A 249 -5.19 3.73 17.94
C THR A 249 -5.11 4.40 16.58
N ARG A 250 -5.45 3.63 15.53
CA ARG A 250 -5.53 4.09 14.14
C ARG A 250 -6.88 3.73 13.57
N GLY A 251 -7.41 4.59 12.72
CA GLY A 251 -8.74 4.37 12.13
C GLY A 251 -8.79 3.24 11.12
N GLN A 252 -10.01 2.84 10.80
CA GLN A 252 -10.38 1.82 9.83
C GLN A 252 -10.84 2.50 8.54
N VAL A 253 -10.85 1.76 7.43
CA VAL A 253 -11.47 2.27 6.21
C VAL A 253 -12.98 2.03 6.24
N LEU A 254 -13.75 3.05 5.86
CA LEU A 254 -15.17 2.94 5.56
C LEU A 254 -15.39 2.94 4.05
N LEU A 255 -16.14 1.95 3.56
CA LEU A 255 -16.53 1.78 2.16
C LEU A 255 -18.07 1.75 2.07
N GLY A 256 -18.67 2.91 1.77
CA GLY A 256 -20.13 3.13 1.84
C GLY A 256 -20.94 2.37 0.77
N PHE A 257 -22.18 1.99 1.08
CA PHE A 257 -23.20 1.48 0.14
C PHE A 257 -23.94 2.65 -0.53
N GLU A 258 -24.47 2.49 -1.75
CA GLU A 258 -25.29 3.53 -2.40
C GLU A 258 -26.46 3.97 -1.52
N THR A 259 -27.09 2.99 -0.86
CA THR A 259 -28.06 3.19 0.20
C THR A 259 -27.81 2.14 1.28
N PRO A 260 -28.12 2.41 2.57
CA PRO A 260 -27.95 1.41 3.62
C PRO A 260 -28.61 0.08 3.25
N LEU A 261 -27.84 -1.01 3.36
CA LEU A 261 -28.30 -2.33 2.93
C LEU A 261 -29.02 -3.04 4.08
N ALA A 262 -30.34 -3.12 3.98
CA ALA A 262 -31.15 -3.91 4.91
C ALA A 262 -30.81 -5.41 4.79
N VAL A 263 -30.48 -6.03 5.92
CA VAL A 263 -30.17 -7.46 6.06
C VAL A 263 -30.96 -8.06 7.21
N MET A 264 -31.38 -9.32 7.05
CA MET A 264 -31.97 -10.12 8.13
C MET A 264 -30.94 -11.09 8.74
N ALA A 265 -31.22 -11.56 9.96
CA ALA A 265 -30.47 -12.64 10.58
C ALA A 265 -30.33 -13.85 9.62
N GLY A 266 -29.08 -14.27 9.37
CA GLY A 266 -28.75 -15.35 8.45
C GLY A 266 -28.51 -14.94 6.99
N ASP A 267 -28.84 -13.70 6.60
CA ASP A 267 -28.47 -13.17 5.29
C ASP A 267 -26.94 -13.12 5.14
N SER A 268 -26.45 -13.42 3.94
CA SER A 268 -25.01 -13.49 3.63
C SER A 268 -24.68 -12.56 2.46
N VAL A 269 -24.19 -11.37 2.77
CA VAL A 269 -23.78 -10.39 1.76
C VAL A 269 -22.43 -10.80 1.18
N GLU A 270 -22.36 -11.07 -0.12
CA GLU A 270 -21.09 -11.32 -0.82
C GLU A 270 -20.44 -9.99 -1.14
N VAL A 271 -19.19 -9.82 -0.71
CA VAL A 271 -18.39 -8.61 -0.96
C VAL A 271 -17.11 -8.97 -1.69
N THR A 272 -16.79 -8.21 -2.73
CA THR A 272 -15.54 -8.34 -3.48
C THR A 272 -14.79 -7.04 -3.42
N ILE A 273 -13.52 -7.09 -3.02
CA ILE A 273 -12.60 -5.95 -3.04
C ILE A 273 -11.50 -6.23 -4.06
N LYS A 274 -11.24 -5.25 -4.93
CA LYS A 274 -10.17 -5.31 -5.91
C LYS A 274 -9.22 -4.14 -5.72
N VAL A 275 -7.92 -4.42 -5.74
CA VAL A 275 -6.86 -3.45 -5.48
C VAL A 275 -5.88 -3.46 -6.66
N ARG A 276 -5.82 -2.34 -7.39
CA ARG A 276 -4.73 -2.02 -8.33
C ARG A 276 -3.66 -1.28 -7.54
N HIS A 277 -2.69 -2.02 -7.04
CA HIS A 277 -1.71 -1.46 -6.10
C HIS A 277 -0.72 -0.49 -6.74
N GLU A 278 -0.46 -0.62 -8.05
CA GLU A 278 0.38 0.32 -8.81
C GLU A 278 -0.23 1.72 -8.93
N ASP A 279 -1.55 1.83 -9.09
CA ASP A 279 -2.26 3.11 -9.30
C ASP A 279 -3.01 3.60 -8.05
N GLY A 280 -2.96 2.84 -6.94
CA GLY A 280 -3.70 3.13 -5.72
C GLY A 280 -5.24 3.06 -5.85
N ILE A 281 -5.75 2.43 -6.91
CA ILE A 281 -7.20 2.32 -7.14
C ILE A 281 -7.75 1.11 -6.40
N ILE A 282 -8.80 1.33 -5.61
CA ILE A 282 -9.55 0.28 -4.94
C ILE A 282 -11.00 0.34 -5.44
N SER A 283 -11.57 -0.82 -5.74
CA SER A 283 -12.99 -0.95 -6.03
C SER A 283 -13.63 -2.01 -5.16
N TRP A 284 -14.87 -1.78 -4.76
CA TRP A 284 -15.65 -2.69 -3.95
C TRP A 284 -16.99 -2.95 -4.60
N ILE A 285 -17.45 -4.19 -4.44
CA ILE A 285 -18.69 -4.70 -5.01
C ILE A 285 -19.40 -5.41 -3.86
N ALA A 286 -20.70 -5.18 -3.73
CA ALA A 286 -21.55 -6.01 -2.88
C ALA A 286 -22.72 -6.56 -3.66
N ARG A 287 -23.13 -7.78 -3.31
CA ARG A 287 -24.34 -8.41 -3.80
C ARG A 287 -25.38 -8.48 -2.70
N ASN A 288 -26.54 -7.89 -2.94
CA ASN A 288 -27.69 -8.01 -2.05
C ASN A 288 -28.13 -9.49 -2.00
N PRO A 289 -28.20 -10.11 -0.80
CA PRO A 289 -28.48 -11.53 -0.66
C PRO A 289 -29.93 -11.91 -1.04
N ARG A 290 -30.85 -10.95 -1.00
CA ARG A 290 -32.30 -11.18 -1.20
C ARG A 290 -32.72 -10.90 -2.64
N THR A 291 -32.17 -9.84 -3.25
CA THR A 291 -32.53 -9.42 -4.61
C THR A 291 -31.54 -9.91 -5.66
N GLY A 292 -30.31 -10.27 -5.24
CA GLY A 292 -29.21 -10.61 -6.14
C GLY A 292 -28.58 -9.41 -6.86
N GLN A 293 -29.13 -8.20 -6.68
CA GLN A 293 -28.62 -6.96 -7.26
C GLN A 293 -27.21 -6.68 -6.77
N GLN A 294 -26.37 -6.18 -7.67
CA GLN A 294 -25.02 -5.75 -7.34
C GLN A 294 -24.93 -4.23 -7.39
N GLU A 295 -24.19 -3.68 -6.43
CA GLU A 295 -23.69 -2.31 -6.46
C GLU A 295 -22.17 -2.32 -6.55
N ARG A 296 -21.59 -1.25 -7.10
CA ARG A 296 -20.15 -1.14 -7.32
C ARG A 296 -19.69 0.29 -7.14
N GLN A 297 -18.62 0.45 -6.37
CA GLN A 297 -17.95 1.73 -6.16
C GLN A 297 -16.44 1.58 -6.38
N SER A 298 -15.77 2.71 -6.58
CA SER A 298 -14.32 2.76 -6.84
C SER A 298 -13.75 4.12 -6.52
N THR A 299 -12.55 4.17 -5.94
CA THR A 299 -11.81 5.42 -5.76
C THR A 299 -11.45 6.12 -7.07
N PHE A 300 -11.55 5.42 -8.21
CA PHE A 300 -11.44 6.08 -9.51
C PHE A 300 -12.64 7.01 -9.80
N ALA A 301 -13.84 6.62 -9.34
CA ALA A 301 -15.06 7.38 -9.56
C ALA A 301 -15.22 8.55 -8.55
N SER A 302 -14.37 8.63 -7.51
CA SER A 302 -14.30 9.80 -6.63
C SER A 302 -13.36 10.90 -7.14
N LEU A 303 -12.68 10.71 -8.29
CA LEU A 303 -11.83 11.74 -8.86
C LEU A 303 -12.69 12.80 -9.57
N PRO A 304 -12.49 14.10 -9.28
CA PRO A 304 -13.21 15.17 -9.97
C PRO A 304 -13.18 15.02 -11.49
N MET A 305 -14.28 15.39 -12.18
CA MET A 305 -14.30 15.38 -13.65
C MET A 305 -13.14 16.22 -14.22
N GLY A 306 -12.31 15.61 -15.07
CA GLY A 306 -11.09 16.23 -15.63
C GLY A 306 -9.83 16.06 -14.77
N ALA A 307 -9.97 15.57 -13.54
CA ALA A 307 -8.91 15.12 -12.64
C ALA A 307 -8.69 13.60 -12.68
N ALA A 308 -9.22 12.90 -13.70
CA ALA A 308 -8.50 11.73 -14.23
C ALA A 308 -7.02 12.12 -14.26
N PRO A 309 -6.07 11.24 -13.90
CA PRO A 309 -4.66 11.57 -14.00
C PRO A 309 -4.37 11.94 -15.45
N ARG A 310 -4.53 13.23 -15.75
CA ARG A 310 -3.83 13.92 -16.77
C ARG A 310 -2.42 13.84 -16.20
N SER A 311 -1.72 12.78 -16.54
CA SER A 311 -0.44 12.99 -17.17
C SER A 311 -0.69 13.97 -18.32
N ALA A 312 -0.88 15.25 -17.99
CA ALA A 312 -0.60 16.30 -18.95
C ALA A 312 0.83 15.96 -19.36
N PRO A 313 1.09 15.66 -20.63
CA PRO A 313 2.45 15.37 -21.06
C PRO A 313 3.28 16.52 -20.54
N SER A 314 4.25 16.19 -19.69
CA SER A 314 5.19 17.15 -19.14
C SER A 314 5.69 18.02 -20.30
N GLN A 315 5.76 19.33 -20.11
CA GLN A 315 6.42 20.19 -21.10
C GLN A 315 7.94 19.96 -21.13
N ASP A 316 8.47 19.22 -20.14
CA ASP A 316 9.85 18.74 -20.18
C ASP A 316 10.00 17.67 -21.27
N THR A 317 11.12 17.75 -21.98
CA THR A 317 11.56 16.69 -22.89
C THR A 317 11.73 15.38 -22.12
N LEU A 318 10.83 14.43 -22.39
CA LEU A 318 10.89 13.09 -21.86
C LEU A 318 11.98 12.27 -22.57
N SER A 319 12.78 11.53 -21.81
CA SER A 319 13.70 10.52 -22.33
C SER A 319 13.34 9.15 -21.76
N LEU A 320 13.60 8.10 -22.53
CA LEU A 320 13.42 6.74 -22.04
C LEU A 320 14.49 6.45 -20.97
N ASN A 321 14.05 5.98 -19.79
CA ASN A 321 14.95 5.37 -18.83
C ASN A 321 15.48 4.01 -19.36
N LYS A 322 16.43 3.38 -18.66
CA LYS A 322 17.05 2.11 -19.12
C LYS A 322 16.02 1.01 -19.44
N ALA A 323 14.98 0.87 -18.61
CA ALA A 323 13.91 -0.09 -18.84
C ALA A 323 13.05 0.26 -20.07
N GLY A 324 12.75 1.55 -20.27
CA GLY A 324 12.06 2.04 -21.46
C GLY A 324 12.86 1.81 -22.74
N LEU A 325 14.16 2.09 -22.72
CA LEU A 325 15.09 1.81 -23.82
C LEU A 325 15.12 0.30 -24.14
N ALA A 326 15.23 -0.54 -23.11
CA ALA A 326 15.22 -1.99 -23.27
C ALA A 326 13.91 -2.50 -23.85
N ARG A 327 12.76 -2.02 -23.36
CA ARG A 327 11.44 -2.38 -23.88
C ARG A 327 11.30 -2.00 -25.35
N THR A 328 11.68 -0.78 -25.71
CA THR A 328 11.66 -0.33 -27.12
C THR A 328 12.54 -1.22 -27.99
N ALA A 329 13.75 -1.56 -27.53
CA ALA A 329 14.65 -2.44 -28.26
C ALA A 329 14.09 -3.86 -28.45
N VAL A 330 13.48 -4.46 -27.42
CA VAL A 330 12.83 -5.77 -27.52
C VAL A 330 11.69 -5.74 -28.52
N LEU A 331 10.77 -4.77 -28.39
CA LEU A 331 9.60 -4.68 -29.25
C LEU A 331 9.96 -4.38 -30.71
N ALA A 332 11.04 -3.63 -30.95
CA ALA A 332 11.55 -3.38 -32.30
C ALA A 332 12.05 -4.67 -33.00
N LEU A 333 12.43 -5.69 -32.23
CA LEU A 333 12.86 -6.99 -32.76
C LEU A 333 11.69 -7.96 -33.00
N VAL A 334 10.49 -7.67 -32.49
CA VAL A 334 9.26 -8.44 -32.70
C VAL A 334 8.66 -8.10 -34.07
N ASP A 335 9.22 -8.71 -35.12
CA ASP A 335 8.86 -8.44 -36.52
C ASP A 335 8.05 -9.58 -37.17
N GLY A 336 7.62 -10.56 -36.38
CA GLY A 336 6.95 -11.78 -36.86
C GLY A 336 7.86 -12.76 -37.58
N LYS A 337 9.17 -12.54 -37.61
CA LYS A 337 10.17 -13.42 -38.24
C LYS A 337 11.14 -14.04 -37.23
N ARG A 338 11.47 -13.32 -36.16
CA ARG A 338 12.36 -13.81 -35.10
C ARG A 338 11.62 -14.61 -34.03
N SER A 339 12.24 -15.68 -33.53
CA SER A 339 11.81 -16.40 -32.33
C SER A 339 12.22 -15.65 -31.06
N GLY A 340 11.60 -15.97 -29.92
CA GLY A 340 11.97 -15.36 -28.63
C GLY A 340 13.45 -15.56 -28.26
N GLU A 341 14.03 -16.70 -28.59
CA GLU A 341 15.46 -17.00 -28.38
C GLU A 341 16.37 -16.15 -29.29
N GLN A 342 15.95 -15.87 -30.53
CA GLN A 342 16.68 -14.99 -31.44
C GLN A 342 16.63 -13.54 -30.97
N ILE A 343 15.49 -13.10 -30.40
CA ILE A 343 15.35 -11.76 -29.81
C ILE A 343 16.22 -11.64 -28.56
N GLU A 344 16.22 -12.65 -27.69
CA GLU A 344 17.07 -12.73 -26.50
C GLU A 344 18.56 -12.63 -26.87
N SER A 345 19.00 -13.44 -27.83
CA SER A 345 20.37 -13.44 -28.33
C SER A 345 20.79 -12.09 -28.91
N GLU A 346 19.90 -11.46 -29.68
CA GLU A 346 20.15 -10.15 -30.28
C GLU A 346 20.23 -9.04 -29.24
N MET A 347 19.38 -9.08 -28.21
CA MET A 347 19.43 -8.14 -27.07
C MET A 347 20.72 -8.28 -26.29
N LEU A 348 21.15 -9.51 -26.00
CA LEU A 348 22.44 -9.79 -25.35
C LEU A 348 23.63 -9.27 -26.16
N ARG A 349 23.53 -9.30 -27.50
CA ARG A 349 24.58 -8.83 -28.40
C ARG A 349 24.64 -7.31 -28.50
N SER A 350 23.49 -6.65 -28.61
CA SER A 350 23.38 -5.23 -28.99
C SER A 350 23.12 -4.28 -27.81
N HIS A 351 22.64 -4.81 -26.68
CA HIS A 351 22.16 -4.01 -25.55
C HIS A 351 22.59 -4.60 -24.18
N SER A 352 23.71 -5.32 -24.14
CA SER A 352 24.25 -5.97 -22.92
C SER A 352 24.50 -5.00 -21.76
N GLY A 353 24.74 -3.72 -22.05
CA GLY A 353 24.96 -2.68 -21.03
C GLY A 353 23.69 -2.05 -20.45
N LEU A 354 22.49 -2.44 -20.90
CA LEU A 354 21.24 -1.87 -20.37
C LEU A 354 20.89 -2.39 -18.96
N PHE A 355 21.40 -3.56 -18.59
CA PHE A 355 21.18 -4.17 -17.27
C PHE A 355 22.52 -4.48 -16.59
N PRO A 356 22.54 -4.53 -15.24
CA PRO A 356 23.74 -4.91 -14.47
C PRO A 356 24.29 -6.29 -14.82
N SER A 357 23.44 -7.22 -15.28
CA SER A 357 23.87 -8.55 -15.72
C SER A 357 23.13 -9.04 -16.97
N GLN A 358 23.77 -9.96 -17.70
CA GLN A 358 23.15 -10.67 -18.83
C GLN A 358 21.91 -11.47 -18.41
N ALA A 359 21.93 -12.07 -17.20
CA ALA A 359 20.81 -12.84 -16.69
C ALA A 359 19.56 -11.98 -16.43
N GLU A 360 19.74 -10.74 -15.96
CA GLU A 360 18.65 -9.78 -15.78
C GLU A 360 18.09 -9.31 -17.12
N LEU A 361 18.95 -9.05 -18.10
CA LEU A 361 18.51 -8.71 -19.45
C LEU A 361 17.67 -9.86 -20.05
N VAL A 362 18.12 -11.11 -19.93
CA VAL A 362 17.36 -12.29 -20.39
C VAL A 362 16.00 -12.38 -19.70
N ARG A 363 15.97 -12.22 -18.38
CA ARG A 363 14.72 -12.26 -17.60
C ARG A 363 13.75 -11.17 -18.06
N PHE A 364 14.27 -9.96 -18.27
CA PHE A 364 13.50 -8.83 -18.78
C PHE A 364 12.93 -9.11 -20.18
N VAL A 365 13.75 -9.60 -21.12
CA VAL A 365 13.31 -9.92 -22.48
C VAL A 365 12.18 -10.97 -22.46
N ARG A 366 12.34 -12.03 -21.68
CA ARG A 366 11.32 -13.09 -21.57
C ARG A 366 10.01 -12.58 -20.98
N ALA A 367 10.09 -11.80 -19.90
CA ALA A 367 8.92 -11.19 -19.29
C ALA A 367 8.20 -10.24 -20.25
N GLU A 368 8.95 -9.47 -21.02
CA GLU A 368 8.38 -8.52 -21.99
C GLU A 368 7.75 -9.24 -23.19
N LEU A 369 8.39 -10.28 -23.74
CA LEU A 369 7.80 -11.09 -24.81
C LEU A 369 6.52 -11.79 -24.34
N ALA A 370 6.51 -12.37 -23.13
CA ALA A 370 5.32 -12.98 -22.55
C ALA A 370 4.17 -11.99 -22.36
N ARG A 371 4.48 -10.71 -22.13
CA ARG A 371 3.49 -9.63 -21.96
C ARG A 371 2.95 -9.09 -23.28
N SER A 372 3.81 -8.99 -24.29
CA SER A 372 3.58 -8.14 -25.47
C SER A 372 3.45 -8.93 -26.79
N THR A 373 3.52 -10.26 -26.76
CA THR A 373 3.40 -11.12 -27.96
C THR A 373 2.31 -12.20 -27.80
N ARG A 374 1.90 -12.83 -28.90
CA ARG A 374 0.73 -13.73 -28.98
C ARG A 374 1.04 -15.17 -28.62
#